data_AF-A0A9X6KX18-F1
#
_entry.id   AF-A0A9X6KX18-F1
#
_cell.length_a   1.000
_cell.length_b   1.000
_cell.length_c   1.000
_cell.angle_alpha   90.00
_cell.angle_beta   90.00
_cell.angle_gamma   90.00
#
_symmetry.space_group_name_H-M   'P 1'
#
loop_
_entity.id
_entity.type
_entity.pdbx_description
1 polymer ?
#
loop_
_entity_poly.entity_id
_entity_poly.type
_entity_poly.pdbx_seq_one_letter_code
_entity_poly.pdbx_strand_id
1 'polypeptide(L)'
;MNNNFPYKLLAVSTFLTLTTTTVVSPVAAFASESKIEQTSTEDISLSVNSEKMKKALQDAGVFAKSMNDYSYLLINNPDVNFEGIDIKGYTNLPSQIAQDQKNAREHATKWDAHIKKQLLDTLTGIVEYDTTFDNYYDTLVEAINEGDADTLKEGITDLQGEIKQNQAYTQNLIQELAKLRDSIGEDVRAFGGHKDILQSILKNQASGIDEDEKR
;
A
#
# COMPACT_ATOMS: atom_id res chain seq x y z
N MET A 1 26.59 24.32 46.50
CA MET A 1 25.26 23.70 46.31
C MET A 1 24.40 24.62 45.46
N ASN A 2 23.41 24.06 44.78
CA ASN A 2 22.36 24.74 44.01
C ASN A 2 22.84 25.52 42.76
N ASN A 3 22.69 24.88 41.60
CA ASN A 3 22.52 25.54 40.30
C ASN A 3 21.49 24.70 39.52
N ASN A 4 20.20 24.97 39.76
CA ASN A 4 19.11 24.25 39.09
C ASN A 4 18.99 24.74 37.64
N PHE A 5 19.66 24.08 36.70
CA PHE A 5 19.33 24.19 35.28
C PHE A 5 18.04 23.39 35.00
N PRO A 6 16.97 24.03 34.51
CA PRO A 6 15.76 23.32 34.14
C PRO A 6 15.98 22.65 32.78
N TYR A 7 16.38 21.38 32.80
CA TYR A 7 16.40 20.52 31.62
C TYR A 7 14.98 20.39 31.07
N LYS A 8 14.64 21.26 30.12
CA LYS A 8 13.44 21.10 29.31
C LYS A 8 13.64 19.85 28.46
N LEU A 9 12.79 18.84 28.64
CA LEU A 9 12.68 17.78 27.64
C LEU A 9 12.34 18.46 26.31
N LEU A 10 13.24 18.38 25.34
CA LEU A 10 12.86 18.47 23.95
C LEU A 10 12.10 17.17 23.67
N ALA A 11 10.77 17.27 23.62
CA ALA A 11 9.89 16.21 23.12
C ALA A 11 9.72 16.45 21.62
N VAL A 12 10.04 15.44 20.81
CA VAL A 12 10.42 15.67 19.40
C VAL A 12 9.67 14.67 18.52
N SER A 13 8.83 15.08 17.55
CA SER A 13 7.95 14.17 16.77
C SER A 13 7.80 14.49 15.26
N THR A 14 7.98 13.50 14.39
CA THR A 14 8.04 13.67 12.93
C THR A 14 6.68 13.51 12.27
N PHE A 15 6.12 14.62 11.78
CA PHE A 15 4.82 14.65 11.10
C PHE A 15 4.91 14.15 9.65
N LEU A 16 4.36 12.96 9.40
CA LEU A 16 3.97 12.53 8.05
C LEU A 16 2.45 12.71 7.87
N THR A 17 2.09 13.74 7.12
CA THR A 17 0.73 14.02 6.61
C THR A 17 0.85 14.37 5.12
N LEU A 18 0.08 13.69 4.25
CA LEU A 18 0.10 13.87 2.78
C LEU A 18 -1.32 13.99 2.24
N THR A 19 -1.67 15.12 1.61
CA THR A 19 -3.07 15.59 1.72
C THR A 19 -3.65 16.46 0.59
N THR A 20 -4.78 16.02 0.01
CA THR A 20 -5.64 16.80 -0.90
C THR A 20 -7.09 16.30 -0.86
N THR A 21 -8.06 17.13 -1.28
CA THR A 21 -9.52 16.90 -1.16
C THR A 21 -10.19 17.45 -2.42
N THR A 22 -11.26 16.93 -3.04
CA THR A 22 -12.46 16.14 -2.61
C THR A 22 -12.93 15.25 -3.81
N VAL A 23 -14.00 14.42 -3.87
CA VAL A 23 -14.91 13.55 -3.04
C VAL A 23 -15.76 12.73 -4.06
N VAL A 24 -16.56 11.68 -3.80
CA VAL A 24 -16.94 10.86 -2.62
C VAL A 24 -16.86 9.38 -3.03
N SER A 25 -16.51 8.46 -2.12
CA SER A 25 -16.57 6.99 -2.27
C SER A 25 -16.26 6.35 -0.89
N PRO A 26 -16.56 5.08 -0.58
CA PRO A 26 -15.93 4.39 0.55
C PRO A 26 -14.38 4.43 0.50
N VAL A 27 -13.77 4.46 -0.70
CA VAL A 27 -12.32 4.73 -0.86
C VAL A 27 -11.95 6.13 -0.38
N ALA A 28 -12.86 7.10 -0.52
CA ALA A 28 -12.66 8.44 0.02
C ALA A 28 -12.72 8.49 1.55
N ALA A 29 -13.27 7.50 2.26
CA ALA A 29 -13.20 7.47 3.73
C ALA A 29 -11.74 7.37 4.21
N PHE A 30 -10.94 6.50 3.58
CA PHE A 30 -9.50 6.38 3.84
C PHE A 30 -8.67 7.57 3.30
N ALA A 31 -9.20 8.34 2.35
CA ALA A 31 -8.50 9.51 1.79
C ALA A 31 -8.90 10.87 2.42
N SER A 32 -10.06 10.97 3.08
CA SER A 32 -10.62 12.26 3.53
C SER A 32 -10.10 12.75 4.88
N GLU A 33 -9.56 11.88 5.73
CA GLU A 33 -8.95 12.26 7.03
C GLU A 33 -7.59 12.98 6.86
N SER A 34 -7.21 13.32 5.62
CA SER A 34 -5.89 13.82 5.27
C SER A 34 -5.97 15.31 4.88
N LYS A 35 -5.68 16.21 5.84
CA LYS A 35 -5.21 17.60 5.56
C LYS A 35 -4.11 18.10 6.50
N ILE A 36 -3.01 18.60 5.92
CA ILE A 36 -1.84 19.14 6.65
C ILE A 36 -2.26 20.44 7.30
N GLU A 37 -2.10 20.53 8.61
CA GLU A 37 -2.00 21.81 9.30
C GLU A 37 -0.53 22.24 9.32
N GLN A 38 -0.23 23.40 8.73
CA GLN A 38 1.01 24.13 9.06
C GLN A 38 0.75 24.97 10.30
N THR A 39 0.84 24.35 11.48
CA THR A 39 0.85 25.06 12.76
C THR A 39 2.20 25.74 12.93
N SER A 40 2.23 27.07 12.82
CA SER A 40 3.44 27.89 12.92
C SER A 40 3.93 28.10 14.36
N THR A 41 4.21 26.99 15.04
CA THR A 41 5.01 26.87 16.27
C THR A 41 5.52 25.43 16.27
N GLU A 42 6.78 25.23 15.91
CA GLU A 42 7.34 23.90 15.68
C GLU A 42 7.59 23.15 17.00
N ASP A 43 6.73 22.16 17.30
CA ASP A 43 7.21 20.94 17.95
C ASP A 43 8.20 20.28 16.99
N ILE A 44 9.50 20.47 17.24
CA ILE A 44 10.61 19.97 16.39
C ILE A 44 10.51 18.42 16.25
N SER A 45 11.02 17.84 15.17
CA SER A 45 10.64 16.49 14.69
C SER A 45 11.68 15.37 14.84
N LEU A 46 11.33 14.27 15.56
CA LEU A 46 12.05 12.97 15.52
C LEU A 46 11.14 11.72 15.66
N SER A 47 10.35 11.57 16.73
CA SER A 47 9.56 10.35 17.02
C SER A 47 8.35 10.14 16.09
N VAL A 48 8.06 8.89 15.74
CA VAL A 48 6.92 8.54 14.85
C VAL A 48 5.61 8.57 15.63
N ASN A 49 4.50 8.98 14.98
CA ASN A 49 3.16 8.77 15.52
C ASN A 49 2.83 7.27 15.57
N SER A 50 3.10 6.64 16.71
CA SER A 50 3.13 5.19 16.90
C SER A 50 1.81 4.51 16.54
N GLU A 51 0.67 5.04 16.97
CA GLU A 51 -0.64 4.44 16.66
C GLU A 51 -1.03 4.57 15.18
N LYS A 52 -0.69 5.69 14.51
CA LYS A 52 -0.89 5.80 13.05
C LYS A 52 0.01 4.82 12.28
N MET A 53 1.28 4.70 12.67
CA MET A 53 2.22 3.75 12.05
C MET A 53 1.77 2.31 12.25
N LYS A 54 1.47 1.91 13.48
CA LYS A 54 0.93 0.60 13.87
C LYS A 54 -0.33 0.23 13.09
N LYS A 55 -1.28 1.15 12.92
CA LYS A 55 -2.46 0.93 12.07
C LYS A 55 -2.06 0.73 10.60
N ALA A 56 -1.18 1.57 10.04
CA ALA A 56 -0.74 1.43 8.66
C ALA A 56 -0.03 0.08 8.40
N LEU A 57 0.77 -0.40 9.34
CA LEU A 57 1.42 -1.72 9.29
C LEU A 57 0.39 -2.88 9.36
N GLN A 58 -0.66 -2.75 10.18
CA GLN A 58 -1.75 -3.71 10.26
C GLN A 58 -2.58 -3.74 8.96
N ASP A 59 -2.98 -2.58 8.45
CA ASP A 59 -3.73 -2.43 7.20
C ASP A 59 -2.91 -2.99 6.01
N ALA A 60 -1.60 -2.72 5.96
CA ALA A 60 -0.68 -3.26 4.96
C ALA A 60 -0.55 -4.80 5.03
N GLY A 61 -0.52 -5.39 6.22
CA GLY A 61 -0.52 -6.84 6.40
C GLY A 61 -1.81 -7.51 5.93
N VAL A 62 -2.97 -6.93 6.23
CA VAL A 62 -4.28 -7.40 5.76
C VAL A 62 -4.40 -7.28 4.23
N PHE A 63 -3.93 -6.18 3.66
CA PHE A 63 -3.84 -5.97 2.22
C PHE A 63 -2.95 -7.03 1.54
N ALA A 64 -1.72 -7.22 2.04
CA ALA A 64 -0.77 -8.18 1.48
C ALA A 64 -1.29 -9.62 1.52
N LYS A 65 -1.96 -10.02 2.61
CA LYS A 65 -2.65 -11.32 2.69
C LYS A 65 -3.72 -11.45 1.61
N SER A 66 -4.61 -10.46 1.52
CA SER A 66 -5.73 -10.48 0.56
C SER A 66 -5.23 -10.59 -0.89
N MET A 67 -4.21 -9.81 -1.24
CA MET A 67 -3.59 -9.86 -2.57
C MET A 67 -2.91 -11.22 -2.85
N ASN A 68 -2.26 -11.83 -1.86
CA ASN A 68 -1.67 -13.17 -2.00
C ASN A 68 -2.76 -14.25 -2.18
N ASP A 69 -3.86 -14.18 -1.44
CA ASP A 69 -4.99 -15.10 -1.59
C ASP A 69 -5.63 -14.99 -2.99
N TYR A 70 -5.86 -13.76 -3.50
CA TYR A 70 -6.36 -13.54 -4.86
C TYR A 70 -5.37 -13.99 -5.94
N SER A 71 -4.07 -13.71 -5.76
CA SER A 71 -3.03 -14.14 -6.71
C SER A 71 -3.00 -15.66 -6.83
N TYR A 72 -3.02 -16.36 -5.69
CA TYR A 72 -3.09 -17.83 -5.65
C TYR A 72 -4.33 -18.37 -6.40
N LEU A 73 -5.51 -17.79 -6.18
CA LEU A 73 -6.74 -18.22 -6.87
C LEU A 73 -6.66 -17.98 -8.39
N LEU A 74 -6.21 -16.81 -8.84
CA LEU A 74 -6.11 -16.48 -10.26
C LEU A 74 -5.11 -17.35 -11.02
N ILE A 75 -3.96 -17.65 -10.39
CA ILE A 75 -2.89 -18.47 -10.98
C ILE A 75 -3.29 -19.96 -11.02
N ASN A 76 -3.92 -20.49 -9.97
CA ASN A 76 -4.18 -21.94 -9.84
C ASN A 76 -5.58 -22.38 -10.31
N ASN A 77 -6.52 -21.47 -10.55
CA ASN A 77 -7.80 -21.84 -11.17
C ASN A 77 -7.59 -22.33 -12.62
N PRO A 78 -8.30 -23.37 -13.07
CA PRO A 78 -8.15 -23.93 -14.43
C PRO A 78 -8.37 -22.91 -15.55
N ASP A 79 -7.77 -23.17 -16.71
CA ASP A 79 -8.04 -22.42 -17.93
C ASP A 79 -9.52 -22.54 -18.32
N VAL A 80 -10.14 -21.43 -18.72
CA VAL A 80 -11.53 -21.41 -19.15
C VAL A 80 -11.69 -22.18 -20.48
N ASN A 81 -12.58 -23.17 -20.48
CA ASN A 81 -12.92 -23.94 -21.68
C ASN A 81 -14.40 -23.70 -22.06
N PHE A 82 -14.64 -23.51 -23.36
CA PHE A 82 -15.96 -23.31 -23.96
C PHE A 82 -16.43 -24.51 -24.80
N GLU A 83 -15.68 -25.61 -24.79
CA GLU A 83 -16.07 -26.87 -25.41
C GLU A 83 -17.45 -27.35 -24.89
N GLY A 84 -18.38 -27.60 -25.81
CA GLY A 84 -19.77 -27.95 -25.48
C GLY A 84 -20.69 -26.77 -25.13
N ILE A 85 -20.18 -25.53 -25.01
CA ILE A 85 -20.99 -24.35 -24.70
C ILE A 85 -21.48 -23.69 -26.00
N ASP A 86 -22.80 -23.67 -26.21
CA ASP A 86 -23.44 -22.92 -27.29
C ASP A 86 -23.42 -21.41 -26.97
N ILE A 87 -22.51 -20.68 -27.60
CA ILE A 87 -22.34 -19.23 -27.42
C ILE A 87 -23.36 -18.35 -28.18
N LYS A 88 -24.46 -18.90 -28.71
CA LYS A 88 -25.58 -18.15 -29.32
C LYS A 88 -25.18 -17.12 -30.41
N GLY A 89 -24.07 -17.36 -31.11
CA GLY A 89 -23.53 -16.48 -32.15
C GLY A 89 -22.50 -15.44 -31.68
N TYR A 90 -22.23 -15.33 -30.37
CA TYR A 90 -21.15 -14.50 -29.82
C TYR A 90 -19.78 -15.18 -30.01
N THR A 91 -19.34 -15.37 -31.26
CA THR A 91 -18.16 -16.18 -31.63
C THR A 91 -16.84 -15.72 -31.01
N ASN A 92 -16.72 -14.43 -30.67
CA ASN A 92 -15.52 -13.84 -30.09
C ASN A 92 -15.47 -14.01 -28.55
N LEU A 93 -16.62 -14.26 -27.89
CA LEU A 93 -16.72 -14.27 -26.43
C LEU A 93 -15.78 -15.30 -25.75
N PRO A 94 -15.59 -16.53 -26.29
CA PRO A 94 -14.62 -17.47 -25.73
C PRO A 94 -13.18 -16.93 -25.68
N SER A 95 -12.72 -16.27 -26.75
CA SER A 95 -11.36 -15.71 -26.80
C SER A 95 -11.22 -14.44 -25.96
N GLN A 96 -12.29 -13.67 -25.80
CA GLN A 96 -12.33 -12.51 -24.91
C GLN A 96 -12.20 -12.95 -23.44
N ILE A 97 -13.03 -13.88 -22.96
CA ILE A 97 -12.97 -14.38 -21.57
C ILE A 97 -11.64 -15.09 -21.27
N ALA A 98 -11.06 -15.82 -22.24
CA ALA A 98 -9.73 -16.41 -22.09
C ALA A 98 -8.61 -15.36 -21.99
N GLN A 99 -8.74 -14.23 -22.71
CA GLN A 99 -7.81 -13.11 -22.60
C GLN A 99 -8.02 -12.33 -21.29
N ASP A 100 -9.24 -12.17 -20.80
CA ASP A 100 -9.54 -11.57 -19.48
C ASP A 100 -8.87 -12.39 -18.35
N GLN A 101 -8.98 -13.72 -18.39
CA GLN A 101 -8.32 -14.62 -17.45
C GLN A 101 -6.79 -14.48 -17.51
N LYS A 102 -6.23 -14.34 -18.71
CA LYS A 102 -4.80 -14.10 -18.91
C LYS A 102 -4.37 -12.75 -18.30
N ASN A 103 -5.11 -11.67 -18.55
CA ASN A 103 -4.80 -10.34 -17.98
C ASN A 103 -4.84 -10.40 -16.44
N ALA A 104 -5.84 -11.06 -15.86
CA ALA A 104 -5.92 -11.26 -14.41
C ALA A 104 -4.71 -12.02 -13.83
N ARG A 105 -4.21 -13.06 -14.53
CA ARG A 105 -2.98 -13.77 -14.15
C ARG A 105 -1.71 -12.95 -14.34
N GLU A 106 -1.64 -12.08 -15.33
CA GLU A 106 -0.52 -11.14 -15.52
C GLU A 106 -0.48 -10.11 -14.38
N HIS A 107 -1.63 -9.61 -13.90
CA HIS A 107 -1.71 -8.76 -12.70
C HIS A 107 -1.31 -9.49 -11.41
N ALA A 108 -1.78 -10.72 -11.22
CA ALA A 108 -1.37 -11.59 -10.12
C ALA A 108 0.16 -11.81 -10.11
N THR A 109 0.74 -12.08 -11.27
CA THR A 109 2.19 -12.24 -11.45
C THR A 109 2.95 -10.93 -11.19
N LYS A 110 2.44 -9.77 -11.64
CA LYS A 110 3.05 -8.46 -11.34
C LYS A 110 3.03 -8.15 -9.83
N TRP A 111 1.94 -8.47 -9.15
CA TRP A 111 1.87 -8.37 -7.70
C TRP A 111 2.96 -9.22 -7.04
N ASP A 112 2.99 -10.53 -7.32
CA ASP A 112 3.87 -11.46 -6.60
C ASP A 112 5.36 -11.26 -6.89
N ALA A 113 5.72 -10.92 -8.14
CA ALA A 113 7.12 -10.80 -8.56
C ALA A 113 7.73 -9.41 -8.30
N HIS A 114 6.92 -8.35 -8.14
CA HIS A 114 7.42 -6.97 -8.07
C HIS A 114 6.84 -6.18 -6.90
N ILE A 115 5.52 -6.00 -6.85
CA ILE A 115 4.89 -5.04 -5.92
C ILE A 115 4.90 -5.58 -4.49
N LYS A 116 4.73 -6.90 -4.31
CA LYS A 116 4.92 -7.59 -3.03
C LYS A 116 6.35 -7.40 -2.50
N LYS A 117 7.36 -7.36 -3.37
CA LYS A 117 8.73 -7.02 -2.95
C LYS A 117 8.85 -5.56 -2.53
N GLN A 118 8.37 -4.59 -3.32
CA GLN A 118 8.44 -3.17 -2.95
C GLN A 118 7.76 -2.86 -1.61
N LEU A 119 6.67 -3.58 -1.29
CA LEU A 119 6.02 -3.51 0.02
C LEU A 119 6.95 -4.02 1.12
N LEU A 120 7.61 -5.17 0.94
CA LEU A 120 8.59 -5.69 1.90
C LEU A 120 9.79 -4.75 2.05
N ASP A 121 10.36 -4.25 0.96
CA ASP A 121 11.48 -3.29 0.99
C ASP A 121 11.11 -2.02 1.78
N THR A 122 9.87 -1.52 1.61
CA THR A 122 9.35 -0.35 2.36
C THR A 122 9.14 -0.66 3.86
N LEU A 123 8.69 -1.88 4.19
CA LEU A 123 8.54 -2.32 5.58
C LEU A 123 9.90 -2.55 6.26
N THR A 124 10.88 -3.08 5.52
CA THR A 124 12.26 -3.27 6.00
C THR A 124 12.92 -1.92 6.31
N GLY A 125 12.77 -0.90 5.45
CA GLY A 125 13.33 0.43 5.69
C GLY A 125 12.83 1.12 6.98
N ILE A 126 11.62 0.79 7.45
CA ILE A 126 11.10 1.25 8.76
C ILE A 126 11.91 0.62 9.92
N VAL A 127 12.25 -0.67 9.80
CA VAL A 127 13.06 -1.40 10.79
C VAL A 127 14.54 -0.98 10.73
N GLU A 128 15.06 -0.70 9.53
CA GLU A 128 16.42 -0.18 9.34
C GLU A 128 16.56 1.23 9.95
N TYR A 129 15.55 2.10 9.81
CA TYR A 129 15.52 3.40 10.49
C TYR A 129 15.45 3.27 12.02
N ASP A 130 14.58 2.39 12.54
CA ASP A 130 14.45 2.13 13.98
C ASP A 130 15.78 1.63 14.58
N THR A 131 16.41 0.67 13.91
CA THR A 131 17.75 0.15 14.25
C THR A 131 18.82 1.25 14.19
N THR A 132 18.76 2.13 13.20
CA THR A 132 19.71 3.25 13.06
C THR A 132 19.52 4.26 14.18
N PHE A 133 18.28 4.61 14.52
CA PHE A 133 17.96 5.52 15.63
C PHE A 133 18.44 4.98 16.98
N ASP A 134 18.23 3.69 17.25
CA ASP A 134 18.70 3.01 18.48
C ASP A 134 20.24 3.07 18.58
N ASN A 135 20.96 2.78 17.49
CA ASN A 135 22.43 2.88 17.43
C ASN A 135 22.97 4.31 17.69
N TYR A 136 22.28 5.35 17.24
CA TYR A 136 22.69 6.74 17.51
C TYR A 136 22.21 7.27 18.89
N TYR A 137 21.27 6.58 19.57
CA TYR A 137 20.55 7.15 20.71
C TYR A 137 21.47 7.62 21.86
N ASP A 138 22.31 6.72 22.38
CA ASP A 138 23.22 7.04 23.49
C ASP A 138 24.24 8.11 23.09
N THR A 139 24.77 8.07 21.86
CA THR A 139 25.72 9.08 21.34
C THR A 139 25.08 10.46 21.19
N LEU A 140 23.82 10.53 20.75
CA LEU A 140 23.08 11.81 20.68
C LEU A 140 22.77 12.35 22.08
N VAL A 141 22.48 11.49 23.06
CA VAL A 141 22.30 11.88 24.46
C VAL A 141 23.61 12.38 25.07
N GLU A 142 24.73 11.70 24.82
CA GLU A 142 26.08 12.12 25.26
C GLU A 142 26.45 13.49 24.66
N ALA A 143 26.31 13.67 23.35
CA ALA A 143 26.57 14.94 22.66
C ALA A 143 25.72 16.11 23.22
N ILE A 144 24.45 15.87 23.56
CA ILE A 144 23.59 16.87 24.21
C ILE A 144 24.07 17.23 25.62
N ASN A 145 24.58 16.26 26.39
CA ASN A 145 25.07 16.49 27.76
C ASN A 145 26.43 17.22 27.77
N GLU A 146 27.32 16.93 26.82
CA GLU A 146 28.64 17.57 26.72
C GLU A 146 28.60 18.90 25.95
N GLY A 147 27.54 19.13 25.15
CA GLY A 147 27.40 20.32 24.31
C GLY A 147 28.09 20.21 22.95
N ASP A 148 28.35 18.99 22.48
CA ASP A 148 28.93 18.73 21.15
C ASP A 148 27.88 18.95 20.05
N ALA A 149 27.92 20.15 19.47
CA ALA A 149 27.04 20.55 18.40
C ALA A 149 27.40 19.93 17.03
N ASP A 150 28.62 19.41 16.84
CA ASP A 150 29.03 18.79 15.57
C ASP A 150 28.59 17.32 15.52
N THR A 151 28.82 16.53 16.57
CA THR A 151 28.30 15.14 16.68
C THR A 151 26.76 15.12 16.63
N LEU A 152 26.10 16.04 17.35
CA LEU A 152 24.63 16.17 17.30
C LEU A 152 24.13 16.50 15.88
N LYS A 153 24.87 17.30 15.12
CA LYS A 153 24.53 17.68 13.74
C LYS A 153 24.78 16.54 12.75
N GLU A 154 25.83 15.74 12.95
CA GLU A 154 26.14 14.58 12.10
C GLU A 154 25.03 13.52 12.20
N GLY A 155 24.75 13.00 13.40
CA GLY A 155 23.72 11.96 13.59
C GLY A 155 22.30 12.41 13.19
N ILE A 156 21.95 13.68 13.39
CA ILE A 156 20.68 14.24 12.89
C ILE A 156 20.66 14.37 11.36
N THR A 157 21.81 14.61 10.71
CA THR A 157 21.91 14.64 9.24
C THR A 157 21.75 13.25 8.65
N ASP A 158 22.34 12.23 9.28
CA ASP A 158 22.26 10.83 8.85
C ASP A 158 20.84 10.26 9.01
N LEU A 159 20.19 10.50 10.15
CA LEU A 159 18.77 10.16 10.36
C LEU A 159 17.85 10.87 9.35
N GLN A 160 18.16 12.11 8.97
CA GLN A 160 17.47 12.80 7.88
C GLN A 160 17.79 12.23 6.48
N GLY A 161 18.86 11.47 6.31
CA GLY A 161 19.15 10.67 5.12
C GLY A 161 18.19 9.50 5.01
N GLU A 162 18.12 8.68 6.07
CA GLU A 162 17.25 7.50 6.14
C GLU A 162 15.76 7.84 6.05
N ILE A 163 15.33 8.98 6.61
CA ILE A 163 13.96 9.48 6.41
C ILE A 163 13.66 9.76 4.92
N LYS A 164 14.62 10.31 4.16
CA LYS A 164 14.45 10.58 2.71
C LYS A 164 14.48 9.27 1.90
N GLN A 165 15.31 8.31 2.27
CA GLN A 165 15.36 6.97 1.69
C GLN A 165 13.98 6.28 1.82
N ASN A 166 13.42 6.27 3.03
CA ASN A 166 12.11 5.70 3.33
C ASN A 166 10.95 6.44 2.64
N GLN A 167 11.03 7.77 2.50
CA GLN A 167 10.08 8.54 1.70
C GLN A 167 10.13 8.13 0.22
N ALA A 168 11.31 7.89 -0.35
CA ALA A 168 11.46 7.46 -1.74
C ALA A 168 10.89 6.05 -1.98
N TYR A 169 11.16 5.09 -1.07
CA TYR A 169 10.55 3.74 -1.11
C TYR A 169 9.02 3.82 -1.06
N THR A 170 8.49 4.58 -0.10
CA THR A 170 7.03 4.77 0.08
C THR A 170 6.37 5.40 -1.16
N GLN A 171 6.99 6.42 -1.75
CA GLN A 171 6.48 7.09 -2.96
C GLN A 171 6.49 6.15 -4.18
N ASN A 172 7.53 5.33 -4.34
CA ASN A 172 7.60 4.34 -5.42
C ASN A 172 6.51 3.26 -5.27
N LEU A 173 6.35 2.71 -4.07
CA LEU A 173 5.29 1.74 -3.75
C LEU A 173 3.89 2.28 -4.06
N ILE A 174 3.59 3.52 -3.67
CA ILE A 174 2.31 4.18 -3.98
C ILE A 174 2.10 4.30 -5.50
N GLN A 175 3.15 4.61 -6.27
CA GLN A 175 3.06 4.73 -7.73
C GLN A 175 2.82 3.38 -8.41
N GLU A 176 3.50 2.31 -8.02
CA GLU A 176 3.25 0.97 -8.61
C GLU A 176 1.90 0.37 -8.19
N LEU A 177 1.45 0.61 -6.95
CA LEU A 177 0.09 0.25 -6.52
C LEU A 177 -0.97 1.00 -7.32
N ALA A 178 -0.78 2.29 -7.60
CA ALA A 178 -1.68 3.07 -8.46
C ALA A 178 -1.72 2.52 -9.89
N LYS A 179 -0.55 2.25 -10.51
CA LYS A 179 -0.47 1.66 -11.87
C LYS A 179 -1.13 0.28 -11.93
N LEU A 180 -0.96 -0.57 -10.91
CA LEU A 180 -1.63 -1.87 -10.83
C LEU A 180 -3.15 -1.70 -10.72
N ARG A 181 -3.63 -0.85 -9.80
CA ARG A 181 -5.05 -0.54 -9.61
C ARG A 181 -5.70 -0.06 -10.90
N ASP A 182 -5.05 0.84 -11.62
CA ASP A 182 -5.63 1.47 -12.81
C ASP A 182 -5.70 0.49 -13.99
N SER A 183 -4.67 -0.34 -14.18
CA SER A 183 -4.68 -1.41 -15.19
C SER A 183 -5.70 -2.51 -14.87
N ILE A 184 -5.77 -2.98 -13.60
CA ILE A 184 -6.83 -3.90 -13.15
C ILE A 184 -8.21 -3.25 -13.36
N GLY A 185 -8.35 -1.96 -13.10
CA GLY A 185 -9.59 -1.22 -13.28
C GLY A 185 -10.07 -1.18 -14.74
N GLU A 186 -9.15 -1.14 -15.71
CA GLU A 186 -9.47 -1.25 -17.13
C GLU A 186 -9.91 -2.66 -17.50
N ASP A 187 -9.15 -3.68 -17.14
CA ASP A 187 -9.45 -5.09 -17.46
C ASP A 187 -10.74 -5.58 -16.79
N VAL A 188 -11.00 -5.21 -15.52
CA VAL A 188 -12.23 -5.58 -14.81
C VAL A 188 -13.48 -4.97 -15.46
N ARG A 189 -13.37 -3.81 -16.12
CA ARG A 189 -14.49 -3.23 -16.90
C ARG A 189 -14.75 -4.01 -18.19
N ALA A 190 -13.70 -4.47 -18.88
CA ALA A 190 -13.84 -5.32 -20.06
C ALA A 190 -14.42 -6.69 -19.68
N PHE A 191 -13.80 -7.37 -18.71
CA PHE A 191 -14.27 -8.65 -18.17
C PHE A 191 -15.70 -8.59 -17.66
N GLY A 192 -16.11 -7.53 -16.96
CA GLY A 192 -17.50 -7.35 -16.54
C GLY A 192 -18.48 -7.39 -17.70
N GLY A 193 -18.21 -6.63 -18.77
CA GLY A 193 -19.04 -6.64 -19.98
C GLY A 193 -19.08 -8.01 -20.68
N HIS A 194 -17.96 -8.72 -20.75
CA HIS A 194 -17.91 -10.07 -21.31
C HIS A 194 -18.66 -11.08 -20.42
N LYS A 195 -18.47 -11.01 -19.09
CA LYS A 195 -19.11 -11.88 -18.09
C LYS A 195 -20.62 -11.73 -18.10
N ASP A 196 -21.15 -10.51 -18.21
CA ASP A 196 -22.59 -10.26 -18.23
C ASP A 196 -23.26 -10.82 -19.50
N ILE A 197 -22.56 -10.79 -20.65
CA ILE A 197 -23.01 -11.47 -21.88
C ILE A 197 -23.00 -12.99 -21.68
N LEU A 198 -21.91 -13.56 -21.14
CA LEU A 198 -21.80 -15.00 -20.88
C LEU A 198 -22.88 -15.48 -19.90
N GLN A 199 -23.08 -14.75 -18.80
CA GLN A 199 -24.13 -15.05 -17.83
C GLN A 199 -25.52 -14.99 -18.47
N SER A 200 -25.77 -14.01 -19.34
CA SER A 200 -27.03 -13.90 -20.09
C SER A 200 -27.25 -15.07 -21.06
N ILE A 201 -26.20 -15.60 -21.69
CA ILE A 201 -26.27 -16.82 -22.52
C ILE A 201 -26.64 -18.03 -21.65
N LEU A 202 -25.91 -18.24 -20.55
CA LEU A 202 -26.10 -19.39 -19.65
C LEU A 202 -27.48 -19.37 -18.98
N LYS A 203 -27.99 -18.20 -18.58
CA LYS A 203 -29.36 -18.01 -18.03
C LYS A 203 -30.47 -18.44 -19.01
N ASN A 204 -30.22 -18.36 -20.32
CA ASN A 204 -31.14 -18.82 -21.36
C ASN A 204 -30.95 -20.32 -21.70
N GLN A 205 -30.08 -21.04 -20.98
CA GLN A 205 -29.77 -22.46 -21.19
C GLN A 205 -29.98 -23.30 -19.92
N ALA A 206 -29.76 -22.75 -18.74
CA ALA A 206 -29.88 -23.43 -17.45
C ALA A 206 -30.47 -22.54 -16.35
N SER A 207 -31.30 -23.14 -15.49
CA SER A 207 -31.78 -22.55 -14.24
C SER A 207 -30.70 -22.57 -13.16
N GLY A 208 -30.72 -21.61 -12.23
CA GLY A 208 -29.81 -21.58 -11.06
C GLY A 208 -28.56 -20.73 -11.22
N ILE A 209 -28.26 -20.20 -12.42
CA ILE A 209 -27.09 -19.33 -12.67
C ILE A 209 -27.11 -18.05 -11.80
N ASP A 210 -28.28 -17.51 -11.52
CA ASP A 210 -28.47 -16.38 -10.58
C ASP A 210 -28.30 -16.79 -9.11
N GLU A 211 -28.40 -18.06 -8.77
CA GLU A 211 -28.30 -18.55 -7.39
C GLU A 211 -26.85 -18.92 -7.08
N ASP A 212 -26.12 -19.49 -8.04
CA ASP A 212 -24.72 -19.88 -7.88
C ASP A 212 -23.75 -18.69 -7.85
N GLU A 213 -24.01 -17.61 -8.60
CA GLU A 213 -23.24 -16.35 -8.52
C GLU A 213 -23.30 -15.69 -7.13
N LYS A 214 -24.33 -15.98 -6.33
CA LYS A 214 -24.57 -15.35 -5.02
C LYS A 214 -23.95 -16.11 -3.83
N ARG A 215 -23.17 -17.17 -4.07
CA ARG A 215 -22.67 -18.12 -3.05
C ARG A 215 -21.19 -17.95 -2.72
#